data_AF-A0A7V9MB54-F1
#
_entry.id   AF-A0A7V9MB54-F1
#
_cell.length_a   1.000
_cell.length_b   1.000
_cell.length_c   1.000
_cell.angle_alpha   90.00
_cell.angle_beta   90.00
_cell.angle_gamma   90.00
#
_symmetry.space_group_name_H-M   'P 1'
#
loop_
_entity.id
_entity.type
_entity.pdbx_description
1 polymer ?
#
loop_
_entity_poly.entity_id
_entity_poly.type
_entity_poly.pdbx_seq_one_letter_code
_entity_poly.pdbx_strand_id
1 'polypeptide(L)'
;MMSVHKLTAGDGYTYLTRQVAASDSTERGRASLSDYYAEKGEAPGRWVGAGLPGVGLTCGEVVGEDQMVFLFGAGRHPNTGEALGRPFPVYDSASSYRSQVAVAFAGHNTGHGLDAHAPVSAEVRAQIRTEVARQMFTDKHRRAPVDARELSGFIAQVSRQPSAAVAGYDLTFSPVKSISTLWALAPREVAEQIQAAHWAAVEETVGWLERDVAFTRVGSGGIRQVVVRGLLAAAFTHRDSRAGDPDLHTHVAVSNKVQTHDGRWFALDGRVLYAAAVTASERYNTRLEAELVDRLGVRFAARGAPDGKRAIREIVGVNDLLNRHWSSRRCDIEARQSELATGFQSRHGRPPTAVEAVTLAQQATLETRDARHEPRSQAVQRSLWRQEAAKLLGSDREVDFMIDEALGHRTPALPATSDWMTACAATVIGVLEEHR
;
A
#
# COMPACT_ATOMS: atom_id res chain seq x y z
N MET A 1 11.54 0.87 2.35
CA MET A 1 11.13 1.08 0.95
C MET A 1 9.81 1.82 0.94
N MET A 2 9.64 2.76 -0.01
CA MET A 2 8.36 3.38 -0.31
C MET A 2 7.87 2.96 -1.70
N SER A 3 6.62 2.51 -1.83
CA SER A 3 5.96 2.31 -3.13
C SER A 3 4.87 3.35 -3.36
N VAL A 4 4.50 3.59 -4.63
CA VAL A 4 3.45 4.53 -5.02
C VAL A 4 2.40 3.80 -5.85
N HIS A 5 1.15 3.84 -5.40
CA HIS A 5 0.01 3.28 -6.11
C HIS A 5 -1.05 4.34 -6.37
N LYS A 6 -1.63 4.33 -7.58
CA LYS A 6 -2.70 5.25 -7.93
C LYS A 6 -4.02 4.81 -7.27
N LEU A 7 -4.70 5.73 -6.59
CA LEU A 7 -6.06 5.53 -6.08
C LEU A 7 -7.08 6.05 -7.10
N THR A 8 -8.04 5.21 -7.47
CA THR A 8 -9.16 5.58 -8.35
C THR A 8 -10.34 6.08 -7.54
N ALA A 9 -11.03 7.11 -8.05
CA ALA A 9 -12.28 7.59 -7.47
C ALA A 9 -13.35 6.49 -7.45
N GLY A 10 -14.25 6.54 -6.47
CA GLY A 10 -15.24 5.50 -6.20
C GLY A 10 -14.74 4.49 -5.17
N ASP A 11 -14.09 3.42 -5.62
CA ASP A 11 -13.77 2.28 -4.74
C ASP A 11 -12.29 2.15 -4.38
N GLY A 12 -11.41 2.96 -4.98
CA GLY A 12 -9.95 2.76 -4.90
C GLY A 12 -9.38 2.88 -3.50
N TYR A 13 -10.04 3.60 -2.58
CA TYR A 13 -9.62 3.77 -1.19
C TYR A 13 -10.35 2.84 -0.22
N THR A 14 -11.32 2.04 -0.69
CA THR A 14 -12.19 1.24 0.19
C THR A 14 -11.47 0.12 0.93
N TYR A 15 -10.28 -0.30 0.46
CA TYR A 15 -9.44 -1.22 1.22
C TYR A 15 -8.87 -0.57 2.49
N LEU A 16 -8.76 0.76 2.53
CA LEU A 16 -8.36 1.53 3.71
C LEU A 16 -9.57 1.84 4.62
N THR A 17 -10.79 2.00 4.08
CA THR A 17 -11.98 2.30 4.89
C THR A 17 -12.50 1.14 5.72
N ARG A 18 -12.18 -0.11 5.37
CA ARG A 18 -12.50 -1.27 6.24
C ARG A 18 -11.90 -1.12 7.66
N GLN A 19 -10.85 -0.33 7.81
CA GLN A 19 -10.22 -0.01 9.10
C GLN A 19 -10.94 1.12 9.83
N VAL A 20 -11.57 2.04 9.09
CA VAL A 20 -12.32 3.16 9.65
C VAL A 20 -13.71 2.72 10.15
N ALA A 21 -14.41 1.89 9.37
CA ALA A 21 -15.70 1.31 9.75
C ALA A 21 -15.62 0.45 11.04
N ALA A 22 -14.47 -0.19 11.29
CA ALA A 22 -14.22 -0.91 12.54
C ALA A 22 -14.10 0.04 13.75
N SER A 23 -13.61 1.26 13.55
CA SER A 23 -13.49 2.30 14.57
C SER A 23 -14.83 2.99 14.88
N ASP A 24 -15.68 3.20 13.87
CA ASP A 24 -16.97 3.90 14.02
C ASP A 24 -18.06 3.05 14.71
N SER A 25 -17.79 1.75 14.95
CA SER A 25 -18.77 0.79 15.47
C SER A 25 -18.83 0.61 17.00
N THR A 26 -18.36 1.55 17.83
CA THR A 26 -18.41 1.36 19.30
C THR A 26 -19.04 2.51 20.10
N GLU A 27 -20.24 2.24 20.61
CA GLU A 27 -20.67 2.71 21.92
C GLU A 27 -19.68 2.26 23.02
N ARG A 28 -19.56 3.10 24.07
CA ARG A 28 -18.94 2.88 25.41
C ARG A 28 -17.49 3.34 25.62
N GLY A 29 -17.38 4.60 26.05
CA GLY A 29 -16.81 4.98 27.36
C GLY A 29 -15.30 4.86 27.61
N ARG A 30 -14.62 6.02 27.68
CA ARG A 30 -13.33 6.33 28.35
C ARG A 30 -12.45 5.13 28.76
N ALA A 31 -11.83 4.45 27.79
CA ALA A 31 -10.64 3.63 28.01
C ALA A 31 -9.42 4.35 27.38
N SER A 32 -8.21 4.09 27.89
CA SER A 32 -6.99 4.68 27.33
C SER A 32 -6.72 4.13 25.93
N LEU A 33 -6.17 4.94 25.02
CA LEU A 33 -5.89 4.56 23.63
C LEU A 33 -5.10 3.25 23.52
N SER A 34 -4.17 3.01 24.46
CA SER A 34 -3.36 1.78 24.56
C SER A 34 -4.17 0.52 24.87
N ASP A 35 -5.26 0.63 25.63
CA ASP A 35 -6.13 -0.51 25.98
C ASP A 35 -7.08 -0.85 24.81
N TYR A 36 -7.55 0.17 24.08
CA TYR A 36 -8.33 0.00 22.86
C TYR A 36 -7.54 -0.72 21.74
N TYR A 37 -6.24 -0.40 21.59
CA TYR A 37 -5.34 -1.08 20.65
C TYR A 37 -5.11 -2.56 20.98
N ALA A 38 -5.22 -2.93 22.26
CA ALA A 38 -5.00 -4.29 22.71
C ALA A 38 -6.20 -5.21 22.43
N GLU A 39 -7.42 -4.70 22.33
CA GLU A 39 -8.61 -5.55 22.41
C GLU A 39 -9.07 -6.17 21.08
N LYS A 40 -9.14 -5.43 19.94
CA LYS A 40 -9.75 -5.99 18.71
C LYS A 40 -9.30 -5.47 17.32
N GLY A 41 -8.30 -4.59 17.13
CA GLY A 41 -8.04 -4.01 15.79
C GLY A 41 -6.66 -3.44 15.46
N GLU A 42 -6.49 -3.04 14.19
CA GLU A 42 -5.41 -2.18 13.68
C GLU A 42 -5.63 -0.72 14.17
N ALA A 43 -4.58 0.10 14.16
CA ALA A 43 -4.70 1.50 14.60
C ALA A 43 -5.63 2.30 13.66
N PRO A 44 -6.49 3.21 14.18
CA PRO A 44 -7.32 4.02 13.33
C PRO A 44 -6.43 4.95 12.51
N GLY A 45 -6.90 5.27 11.31
CA GLY A 45 -6.20 6.21 10.43
C GLY A 45 -6.03 7.56 11.10
N ARG A 46 -4.92 8.24 10.83
CA ARG A 46 -4.66 9.61 11.28
C ARG A 46 -4.47 10.54 10.10
N TRP A 47 -5.04 11.74 10.19
CA TRP A 47 -4.79 12.81 9.23
C TRP A 47 -3.35 13.30 9.37
N VAL A 48 -2.65 13.43 8.25
CA VAL A 48 -1.29 13.97 8.16
C VAL A 48 -1.17 14.95 6.99
N GLY A 49 -0.21 15.87 7.10
CA GLY A 49 0.14 16.84 6.06
C GLY A 49 -0.18 18.30 6.40
N ALA A 50 0.63 19.21 5.87
CA ALA A 50 0.50 20.66 6.02
C ALA A 50 -0.68 21.26 5.24
N GLY A 51 -1.33 20.48 4.36
CA GLY A 51 -2.53 20.91 3.64
C GLY A 51 -3.80 20.91 4.50
N LEU A 52 -3.83 20.17 5.60
CA LEU A 52 -5.02 19.92 6.44
C LEU A 52 -5.75 21.20 6.91
N PRO A 53 -5.07 22.30 7.31
CA PRO A 53 -5.75 23.54 7.68
C PRO A 53 -6.62 24.13 6.56
N GLY A 54 -6.35 23.80 5.30
CA GLY A 54 -7.18 24.20 4.16
C GLY A 54 -8.59 23.60 4.18
N VAL A 55 -8.82 22.56 4.98
CA VAL A 55 -10.12 21.89 5.16
C VAL A 55 -10.55 21.81 6.63
N GLY A 56 -9.94 22.63 7.50
CA GLY A 56 -10.27 22.65 8.93
C GLY A 56 -9.96 21.36 9.68
N LEU A 57 -8.95 20.60 9.23
CA LEU A 57 -8.42 19.43 9.93
C LEU A 57 -7.04 19.75 10.52
N THR A 58 -6.68 19.03 11.57
CA THR A 58 -5.37 19.09 12.23
C THR A 58 -4.63 17.77 12.10
N CYS A 59 -3.30 17.84 12.00
CA CYS A 59 -2.45 16.65 11.98
C CYS A 59 -2.65 15.82 13.25
N GLY A 60 -2.80 14.51 13.10
CA GLY A 60 -3.01 13.56 14.18
C GLY A 60 -4.48 13.29 14.53
N GLU A 61 -5.43 14.06 13.99
CA GLU A 61 -6.87 13.79 14.11
C GLU A 61 -7.22 12.43 13.52
N VAL A 62 -8.19 11.73 14.13
CA VAL A 62 -8.66 10.43 13.66
C VAL A 62 -9.44 10.61 12.36
N VAL A 63 -9.18 9.73 11.39
CA VAL A 63 -9.85 9.69 10.11
C VAL A 63 -11.23 9.05 10.28
N GLY A 64 -12.30 9.77 9.93
CA GLY A 64 -13.67 9.24 9.87
C GLY A 64 -14.04 8.66 8.50
N GLU A 65 -14.98 7.72 8.46
CA GLU A 65 -15.31 7.00 7.22
C GLU A 65 -15.91 7.95 6.18
N ASP A 66 -16.86 8.78 6.61
CA ASP A 66 -17.50 9.78 5.77
C ASP A 66 -16.48 10.77 5.17
N GLN A 67 -15.44 11.14 5.94
CA GLN A 67 -14.39 12.02 5.46
C GLN A 67 -13.60 11.39 4.31
N MET A 68 -13.32 10.08 4.40
CA MET A 68 -12.67 9.32 3.32
C MET A 68 -13.57 9.24 2.09
N VAL A 69 -14.86 9.00 2.29
CA VAL A 69 -15.86 8.96 1.20
C VAL A 69 -15.93 10.31 0.48
N PHE A 70 -16.02 11.42 1.23
CA PHE A 70 -16.07 12.75 0.64
C PHE A 70 -14.78 13.09 -0.09
N LEU A 71 -13.61 12.89 0.53
CA LEU A 71 -12.35 13.33 -0.05
C LEU A 71 -11.86 12.42 -1.19
N PHE A 72 -11.78 11.12 -0.97
CA PHE A 72 -11.24 10.15 -1.94
C PHE A 72 -12.32 9.57 -2.87
N GLY A 73 -13.56 9.45 -2.40
CA GLY A 73 -14.67 9.03 -3.25
C GLY A 73 -15.13 10.14 -4.19
N ALA A 74 -15.36 11.34 -3.65
CA ALA A 74 -16.01 12.43 -4.39
C ALA A 74 -15.12 13.65 -4.68
N GLY A 75 -13.94 13.77 -4.08
CA GLY A 75 -13.06 14.94 -4.26
C GLY A 75 -13.61 16.20 -3.60
N ARG A 76 -14.29 16.03 -2.47
CA ARG A 76 -15.00 17.07 -1.71
C ARG A 76 -14.36 17.30 -0.35
N HIS A 77 -14.76 18.39 0.30
CA HIS A 77 -14.31 18.75 1.62
C HIS A 77 -14.68 17.64 2.63
N PRO A 78 -13.73 17.11 3.41
CA PRO A 78 -13.95 15.96 4.27
C PRO A 78 -15.02 16.18 5.35
N ASN A 79 -15.16 17.41 5.88
CA ASN A 79 -16.14 17.70 6.94
C ASN A 79 -17.48 18.25 6.44
N THR A 80 -17.54 18.84 5.25
CA THR A 80 -18.72 19.62 4.79
C THR A 80 -19.32 19.11 3.48
N GLY A 81 -18.59 18.27 2.73
CA GLY A 81 -19.01 17.84 1.40
C GLY A 81 -18.95 18.93 0.33
N GLU A 82 -18.44 20.12 0.64
CA GLU A 82 -18.27 21.21 -0.33
C GLU A 82 -17.25 20.88 -1.42
N ALA A 83 -17.35 21.55 -2.58
CA ALA A 83 -16.49 21.25 -3.72
C ALA A 83 -15.06 21.79 -3.54
N LEU A 84 -14.05 20.91 -3.64
CA LEU A 84 -12.64 21.30 -3.69
C LEU A 84 -12.20 21.49 -5.15
N GLY A 85 -12.66 22.59 -5.75
CA GLY A 85 -12.45 22.87 -7.18
C GLY A 85 -13.29 21.96 -8.07
N ARG A 86 -12.76 21.55 -9.23
CA ARG A 86 -13.51 20.71 -10.19
C ARG A 86 -13.79 19.33 -9.59
N PRO A 87 -15.02 18.79 -9.62
CA PRO A 87 -15.27 17.43 -9.14
C PRO A 87 -14.44 16.42 -9.93
N PHE A 88 -14.21 15.25 -9.33
CA PHE A 88 -13.64 14.14 -10.07
C PHE A 88 -14.51 13.84 -11.29
N PRO A 89 -13.95 13.76 -12.51
CA PRO A 89 -14.74 13.46 -13.70
C PRO A 89 -15.42 12.11 -13.50
N VAL A 90 -16.75 12.14 -13.42
CA VAL A 90 -17.58 10.96 -13.51
C VAL A 90 -17.65 10.64 -14.99
N TYR A 91 -16.82 9.69 -15.40
CA TYR A 91 -17.01 9.10 -16.71
C TYR A 91 -18.22 8.18 -16.59
N ASP A 92 -19.33 8.58 -17.20
CA ASP A 92 -20.51 7.73 -17.28
C ASP A 92 -20.09 6.40 -17.89
N SER A 93 -20.11 5.35 -17.08
CA SER A 93 -19.57 4.03 -17.44
C SER A 93 -20.61 2.95 -17.18
N ALA A 94 -21.66 2.95 -17.98
CA ALA A 94 -22.00 1.70 -18.63
C ALA A 94 -21.06 1.57 -19.83
N SER A 95 -19.86 0.99 -19.65
CA SER A 95 -19.20 0.44 -20.83
C SER A 95 -20.17 -0.61 -21.39
N SER A 96 -20.46 -0.57 -22.70
CA SER A 96 -21.38 -1.51 -23.34
C SER A 96 -21.06 -2.97 -22.96
N TYR A 97 -19.79 -3.26 -22.69
CA TYR A 97 -19.31 -4.53 -22.15
C TYR A 97 -19.91 -4.92 -20.80
N ARG A 98 -19.93 -4.04 -19.79
CA ARG A 98 -20.48 -4.37 -18.47
C ARG A 98 -21.98 -4.65 -18.51
N SER A 99 -22.73 -3.85 -19.26
CA SER A 99 -24.17 -4.06 -19.44
C SER A 99 -24.44 -5.38 -20.16
N GLN A 100 -23.69 -5.68 -21.22
CA GLN A 100 -23.81 -6.96 -21.92
C GLN A 100 -23.44 -8.16 -21.05
N VAL A 101 -22.39 -8.04 -20.21
CA VAL A 101 -22.03 -9.08 -19.23
C VAL A 101 -23.13 -9.27 -18.18
N ALA A 102 -23.73 -8.21 -17.67
CA ALA A 102 -24.82 -8.31 -16.69
C ALA A 102 -26.06 -8.98 -17.29
N VAL A 103 -26.42 -8.62 -18.53
CA VAL A 103 -27.50 -9.27 -19.29
C VAL A 103 -27.18 -10.75 -19.52
N ALA A 104 -25.94 -11.07 -19.86
CA ALA A 104 -25.52 -12.46 -20.08
C ALA A 104 -25.53 -13.29 -18.78
N PHE A 105 -25.18 -12.72 -17.63
CA PHE A 105 -25.34 -13.38 -16.33
C PHE A 105 -26.82 -13.67 -16.02
N ALA A 106 -27.69 -12.67 -16.21
CA ALA A 106 -29.13 -12.84 -16.00
C ALA A 106 -29.72 -13.91 -16.93
N GLY A 107 -29.32 -13.91 -18.21
CA GLY A 107 -29.74 -14.91 -19.19
C GLY A 107 -29.24 -16.31 -18.87
N HIS A 108 -28.01 -16.45 -18.36
CA HIS A 108 -27.50 -17.74 -17.89
C HIS A 108 -28.34 -18.30 -16.74
N ASN A 109 -28.65 -17.48 -15.74
CA ASN A 109 -29.45 -17.89 -14.59
C ASN A 109 -30.86 -18.30 -14.97
N THR A 110 -31.57 -17.46 -15.74
CA THR A 110 -32.95 -17.76 -16.15
C THR A 110 -33.01 -18.98 -17.07
N GLY A 111 -32.00 -19.18 -17.92
CA GLY A 111 -31.87 -20.38 -18.76
C GLY A 111 -31.69 -21.68 -17.96
N HIS A 112 -31.20 -21.59 -16.72
CA HIS A 112 -31.07 -22.74 -15.79
C HIS A 112 -32.22 -22.81 -14.78
N GLY A 113 -33.30 -22.03 -14.98
CA GLY A 113 -34.45 -22.00 -14.07
C GLY A 113 -34.19 -21.32 -12.73
N LEU A 114 -33.12 -20.52 -12.63
CA LEU A 114 -32.75 -19.76 -11.43
C LEU A 114 -33.24 -18.32 -11.53
N ASP A 115 -33.31 -17.64 -10.39
CA ASP A 115 -33.54 -16.19 -10.32
C ASP A 115 -32.47 -15.43 -11.12
N ALA A 116 -32.87 -14.38 -11.84
CA ALA A 116 -31.97 -13.60 -12.70
C ALA A 116 -30.74 -13.03 -11.95
N HIS A 117 -30.87 -12.78 -10.65
CA HIS A 117 -29.81 -12.25 -9.79
C HIS A 117 -29.16 -13.32 -8.90
N ALA A 118 -29.47 -14.61 -9.11
CA ALA A 118 -28.85 -15.69 -8.37
C ALA A 118 -27.31 -15.68 -8.52
N PRO A 119 -26.55 -16.06 -7.47
CA PRO A 119 -25.10 -16.09 -7.55
C PRO A 119 -24.59 -17.05 -8.63
N VAL A 120 -23.84 -16.51 -9.59
CA VAL A 120 -23.15 -17.30 -10.63
C VAL A 120 -21.75 -17.66 -10.13
N SER A 121 -21.33 -18.91 -10.33
CA SER A 121 -19.99 -19.37 -9.94
C SER A 121 -18.88 -18.56 -10.63
N ALA A 122 -17.70 -18.46 -10.00
CA ALA A 122 -16.59 -17.69 -10.55
C ALA A 122 -16.15 -18.19 -11.94
N GLU A 123 -16.19 -19.50 -12.16
CA GLU A 123 -15.85 -20.14 -13.43
C GLU A 123 -16.80 -19.73 -14.55
N VAL A 124 -18.10 -19.85 -14.30
CA VAL A 124 -19.13 -19.48 -15.28
C VAL A 124 -19.09 -17.97 -15.56
N ARG A 125 -18.84 -17.15 -14.54
CA ARG A 125 -18.66 -15.71 -14.73
C ARG A 125 -17.47 -15.38 -15.62
N ALA A 126 -16.35 -16.09 -15.48
CA ALA A 126 -15.16 -15.92 -16.31
C ALA A 126 -15.42 -16.35 -17.76
N GLN A 127 -16.14 -17.44 -17.96
CA GLN A 127 -16.56 -17.92 -19.27
C GLN A 127 -17.46 -16.89 -19.99
N ILE A 128 -18.57 -16.48 -19.35
CA ILE A 128 -19.52 -15.51 -19.93
C ILE A 128 -18.81 -14.18 -20.27
N ARG A 129 -17.93 -13.68 -19.40
CA ARG A 129 -17.13 -12.47 -19.69
C ARG A 129 -16.26 -12.61 -20.93
N THR A 130 -15.69 -13.79 -21.13
CA THR A 130 -14.82 -14.09 -22.28
C THR A 130 -15.65 -14.17 -23.56
N GLU A 131 -16.81 -14.82 -23.51
CA GLU A 131 -17.73 -14.96 -24.64
C GLU A 131 -18.29 -13.61 -25.07
N VAL A 132 -18.80 -12.80 -24.13
CA VAL A 132 -19.28 -11.44 -24.42
C VAL A 132 -18.17 -10.60 -25.05
N ALA A 133 -16.94 -10.70 -24.54
CA ALA A 133 -15.82 -9.96 -25.11
C ALA A 133 -15.44 -10.42 -26.52
N ARG A 134 -15.46 -11.73 -26.80
CA ARG A 134 -15.22 -12.28 -28.14
C ARG A 134 -16.29 -11.85 -29.12
N GLN A 135 -17.56 -11.83 -28.69
CA GLN A 135 -18.67 -11.35 -29.50
C GLN A 135 -18.48 -9.87 -29.82
N MET A 136 -18.26 -9.03 -28.81
CA MET A 136 -18.01 -7.61 -29.01
C MET A 136 -16.77 -7.33 -29.89
N PHE A 137 -15.72 -8.12 -29.75
CA PHE A 137 -14.54 -8.03 -30.62
C PHE A 137 -14.93 -8.29 -32.07
N THR A 138 -15.66 -9.38 -32.30
CA THR A 138 -16.10 -9.81 -33.64
C THR A 138 -17.04 -8.80 -34.27
N ASP A 139 -17.99 -8.25 -33.51
CA ASP A 139 -18.93 -7.23 -33.99
C ASP A 139 -18.19 -5.95 -34.40
N LYS A 140 -17.20 -5.54 -33.61
CA LYS A 140 -16.42 -4.32 -33.85
C LYS A 140 -15.41 -4.47 -34.98
N HIS A 141 -14.67 -5.57 -34.99
CA HIS A 141 -13.54 -5.78 -35.91
C HIS A 141 -13.90 -6.63 -37.13
N ARG A 142 -15.12 -7.18 -37.18
CA ARG A 142 -15.63 -8.07 -38.25
C ARG A 142 -14.76 -9.30 -38.50
N ARG A 143 -14.02 -9.74 -37.47
CA ARG A 143 -13.19 -10.95 -37.45
C ARG A 143 -12.97 -11.44 -36.02
N ALA A 144 -12.55 -12.70 -35.88
CA ALA A 144 -12.10 -13.22 -34.60
C ALA A 144 -10.75 -12.59 -34.16
N PRO A 145 -10.45 -12.58 -32.85
CA PRO A 145 -9.11 -12.26 -32.35
C PRO A 145 -8.07 -13.24 -32.90
N VAL A 146 -6.90 -12.73 -33.29
CA VAL A 146 -5.79 -13.53 -33.84
C VAL A 146 -5.18 -14.41 -32.76
N ASP A 147 -5.06 -13.89 -31.53
CA ASP A 147 -4.50 -14.63 -30.41
C ASP A 147 -5.12 -14.20 -29.07
N ALA A 148 -4.66 -14.86 -28.00
CA ALA A 148 -5.04 -14.56 -26.63
C ALA A 148 -4.64 -13.13 -26.20
N ARG A 149 -3.54 -12.60 -26.73
CA ARG A 149 -3.01 -11.29 -26.38
C ARG A 149 -3.89 -10.17 -26.96
N GLU A 150 -4.38 -10.34 -28.17
CA GLU A 150 -5.28 -9.39 -28.82
C GLU A 150 -6.65 -9.35 -28.13
N LEU A 151 -7.21 -10.53 -27.82
CA LEU A 151 -8.45 -10.60 -27.03
C LEU A 151 -8.25 -10.01 -25.64
N SER A 152 -7.11 -10.28 -25.00
CA SER A 152 -6.75 -9.70 -23.71
C SER A 152 -6.65 -8.18 -23.76
N GLY A 153 -5.96 -7.63 -24.76
CA GLY A 153 -5.82 -6.18 -24.97
C GLY A 153 -7.18 -5.53 -25.21
N PHE A 154 -8.05 -6.18 -25.99
CA PHE A 154 -9.42 -5.71 -26.20
C PHE A 154 -10.24 -5.75 -24.92
N ILE A 155 -10.20 -6.84 -24.17
CA ILE A 155 -10.88 -6.95 -22.87
C ILE A 155 -10.35 -5.87 -21.93
N ALA A 156 -9.04 -5.69 -21.81
CA ALA A 156 -8.45 -4.63 -21.00
C ALA A 156 -8.91 -3.24 -21.46
N GLN A 157 -9.18 -3.03 -22.75
CA GLN A 157 -9.71 -1.79 -23.31
C GLN A 157 -11.21 -1.59 -23.02
N VAL A 158 -12.07 -2.60 -23.20
CA VAL A 158 -13.54 -2.47 -23.04
C VAL A 158 -14.02 -2.70 -21.61
N SER A 159 -13.23 -3.43 -20.81
CA SER A 159 -13.39 -3.54 -19.36
C SER A 159 -12.75 -2.38 -18.61
N ARG A 160 -11.83 -1.63 -19.26
CA ARG A 160 -11.35 -0.37 -18.73
C ARG A 160 -12.56 0.52 -18.53
N GLN A 161 -12.78 0.92 -17.28
CA GLN A 161 -13.48 2.18 -17.07
C GLN A 161 -12.71 3.25 -17.86
N PRO A 162 -13.41 4.20 -18.53
CA PRO A 162 -12.74 5.44 -18.93
C PRO A 162 -12.03 5.94 -17.68
N SER A 163 -10.71 6.16 -17.77
CA SER A 163 -9.81 6.09 -16.61
C SER A 163 -10.45 6.77 -15.41
N ALA A 164 -10.88 5.98 -14.42
CA ALA A 164 -11.50 6.53 -13.23
C ALA A 164 -10.63 7.68 -12.73
N ALA A 165 -11.27 8.80 -12.40
CA ALA A 165 -10.58 9.99 -11.94
C ALA A 165 -9.55 9.60 -10.87
N VAL A 166 -8.37 10.22 -10.93
CA VAL A 166 -7.34 9.96 -9.90
C VAL A 166 -7.87 10.59 -8.62
N ALA A 167 -8.23 9.77 -7.65
CA ALA A 167 -8.65 10.22 -6.34
C ALA A 167 -7.47 10.63 -5.48
N GLY A 168 -6.34 9.96 -5.69
CA GLY A 168 -5.14 10.15 -4.89
C GLY A 168 -4.03 9.17 -5.26
N TYR A 169 -3.06 9.09 -4.37
CA TYR A 169 -1.91 8.21 -4.44
C TYR A 169 -1.70 7.60 -3.07
N ASP A 170 -1.56 6.28 -3.00
CA ASP A 170 -1.15 5.60 -1.79
C ASP A 170 0.36 5.44 -1.79
N LEU A 171 0.99 6.01 -0.76
CA LEU A 171 2.42 5.87 -0.48
C LEU A 171 2.57 4.82 0.61
N THR A 172 3.03 3.63 0.25
CA THR A 172 3.23 2.55 1.23
C THR A 172 4.67 2.53 1.71
N PHE A 173 4.86 2.80 3.00
CA PHE A 173 6.16 2.78 3.68
C PHE A 173 6.34 1.45 4.40
N SER A 174 7.25 0.63 3.91
CA SER A 174 7.58 -0.67 4.51
C SER A 174 9.07 -0.70 4.87
N PRO A 175 9.45 -0.87 6.14
CA PRO A 175 10.84 -1.04 6.55
C PRO A 175 11.41 -2.35 6.00
N VAL A 176 12.72 -2.53 6.13
CA VAL A 176 13.36 -3.82 5.80
C VAL A 176 12.89 -4.92 6.78
N LYS A 177 12.93 -6.18 6.34
CA LYS A 177 12.30 -7.27 7.08
C LYS A 177 12.88 -7.44 8.49
N SER A 178 14.18 -7.22 8.69
CA SER A 178 14.80 -7.31 10.01
C SER A 178 14.21 -6.34 11.03
N ILE A 179 13.74 -5.16 10.61
CA ILE A 179 13.07 -4.19 11.48
C ILE A 179 11.70 -4.75 11.90
N SER A 180 10.89 -5.26 10.97
CA SER A 180 9.59 -5.89 11.28
C SER A 180 9.75 -7.13 12.17
N THR A 181 10.79 -7.93 11.93
CA THR A 181 11.15 -9.09 12.76
C THR A 181 11.50 -8.68 14.19
N LEU A 182 12.40 -7.70 14.36
CA LEU A 182 12.78 -7.22 15.68
C LEU A 182 11.58 -6.59 16.40
N TRP A 183 10.79 -5.77 15.70
CA TRP A 183 9.56 -5.17 16.23
C TRP A 183 8.57 -6.21 16.75
N ALA A 184 8.38 -7.31 16.02
CA ALA A 184 7.46 -8.37 16.42
C ALA A 184 7.90 -9.14 17.67
N LEU A 185 9.22 -9.31 17.87
CA LEU A 185 9.78 -10.20 18.90
C LEU A 185 10.31 -9.48 20.14
N ALA A 186 10.85 -8.28 19.99
CA ALA A 186 11.47 -7.51 21.08
C ALA A 186 10.45 -7.13 22.16
N PRO A 187 10.87 -6.83 23.41
CA PRO A 187 9.98 -6.33 24.45
C PRO A 187 9.10 -5.16 24.01
N ARG A 188 7.95 -4.97 24.66
CA ARG A 188 6.93 -3.99 24.23
C ARG A 188 7.52 -2.58 24.10
N GLU A 189 8.35 -2.19 25.06
CA GLU A 189 8.99 -0.89 25.14
C GLU A 189 9.93 -0.65 23.95
N VAL A 190 10.61 -1.70 23.47
CA VAL A 190 11.47 -1.64 22.28
C VAL A 190 10.61 -1.59 21.02
N ALA A 191 9.54 -2.39 20.94
CA ALA A 191 8.63 -2.38 19.81
C ALA A 191 7.94 -1.01 19.63
N GLU A 192 7.58 -0.34 20.73
CA GLU A 192 7.04 1.02 20.73
C GLU A 192 8.06 2.03 20.21
N GLN A 193 9.35 1.90 20.58
CA GLN A 193 10.41 2.73 20.03
C GLN A 193 10.65 2.50 18.53
N ILE A 194 10.57 1.26 18.05
CA ILE A 194 10.67 0.94 16.62
C ILE A 194 9.49 1.56 15.86
N GLN A 195 8.27 1.47 16.40
CA GLN A 195 7.10 2.09 15.80
C GLN A 195 7.21 3.63 15.77
N ALA A 196 7.75 4.24 16.82
CA ALA A 196 8.00 5.67 16.85
C ALA A 196 9.07 6.10 15.83
N ALA A 197 10.15 5.32 15.68
CA ALA A 197 11.18 5.54 14.66
C ALA A 197 10.62 5.46 13.24
N HIS A 198 9.79 4.44 12.99
CA HIS A 198 9.04 4.28 11.73
C HIS A 198 8.18 5.51 11.44
N TRP A 199 7.41 5.96 12.43
CA TRP A 199 6.53 7.12 12.26
C TRP A 199 7.30 8.41 12.00
N ALA A 200 8.40 8.66 12.73
CA ALA A 200 9.27 9.81 12.50
C ALA A 200 9.86 9.82 11.08
N ALA A 201 10.26 8.66 10.56
CA ALA A 201 10.74 8.53 9.19
C ALA A 201 9.65 8.77 8.14
N VAL A 202 8.43 8.31 8.39
CA VAL A 202 7.26 8.60 7.53
C VAL A 202 6.96 10.10 7.53
N GLU A 203 6.84 10.73 8.70
CA GLU A 203 6.54 12.16 8.83
C GLU A 203 7.60 13.04 8.16
N GLU A 204 8.88 12.76 8.37
CA GLU A 204 9.96 13.53 7.71
C GLU A 204 9.90 13.38 6.19
N THR A 205 9.66 12.17 5.69
CA THR A 205 9.60 11.91 4.25
C THR A 205 8.39 12.58 3.62
N VAL A 206 7.22 12.52 4.27
CA VAL A 206 6.01 13.24 3.84
C VAL A 206 6.28 14.75 3.87
N GLY A 207 6.87 15.30 4.93
CA GLY A 207 7.20 16.72 5.00
C GLY A 207 8.17 17.16 3.90
N TRP A 208 9.12 16.31 3.49
CA TRP A 208 9.96 16.57 2.32
C TRP A 208 9.16 16.53 1.01
N LEU A 209 8.29 15.54 0.82
CA LEU A 209 7.41 15.48 -0.36
C LEU A 209 6.55 16.75 -0.46
N GLU A 210 6.04 17.27 0.65
CA GLU A 210 5.25 18.51 0.68
C GLU A 210 6.03 19.74 0.24
N ARG A 211 7.30 19.86 0.64
CA ARG A 211 8.13 21.02 0.32
C ARG A 211 8.71 20.98 -1.08
N ASP A 212 9.16 19.81 -1.51
CA ASP A 212 10.06 19.66 -2.65
C ASP A 212 9.42 18.96 -3.86
N VAL A 213 8.28 18.28 -3.68
CA VAL A 213 7.67 17.41 -4.71
C VAL A 213 6.19 17.74 -4.97
N ALA A 214 5.49 18.32 -4.00
CA ALA A 214 4.08 18.64 -4.11
C ALA A 214 3.85 19.88 -4.97
N PHE A 215 3.44 19.66 -6.22
CA PHE A 215 3.06 20.72 -7.15
C PHE A 215 1.68 20.46 -7.75
N THR A 216 1.04 21.52 -8.21
CA THR A 216 -0.09 21.45 -9.13
C THR A 216 0.25 22.07 -10.47
N ARG A 217 -0.57 21.80 -11.49
CA ARG A 217 -0.42 22.36 -12.84
C ARG A 217 -1.53 23.33 -13.15
N VAL A 218 -1.17 24.49 -13.69
CA VAL A 218 -2.10 25.56 -14.07
C VAL A 218 -1.83 26.05 -15.50
N GLY A 219 -2.82 26.76 -16.06
CA GLY A 219 -2.79 27.25 -17.44
C GLY A 219 -3.22 26.21 -18.48
N SER A 220 -3.32 26.64 -19.74
CA SER A 220 -3.69 25.76 -20.84
C SER A 220 -2.72 24.59 -20.94
N GLY A 221 -3.23 23.36 -21.00
CA GLY A 221 -2.42 22.14 -21.02
C GLY A 221 -1.56 21.91 -19.76
N GLY A 222 -1.76 22.67 -18.68
CA GLY A 222 -0.93 22.59 -17.47
C GLY A 222 0.52 23.00 -17.71
N ILE A 223 0.73 24.08 -18.47
CA ILE A 223 2.04 24.60 -18.89
C ILE A 223 2.92 25.08 -17.74
N ARG A 224 2.33 25.38 -16.57
CA ARG A 224 3.05 25.91 -15.40
C ARG A 224 2.83 25.02 -14.18
N GLN A 225 3.91 24.68 -13.48
CA GLN A 225 3.87 24.06 -12.15
C GLN A 225 3.85 25.14 -11.06
N VAL A 226 3.05 24.91 -10.02
CA VAL A 226 2.86 25.85 -8.90
C VAL A 226 2.92 25.07 -7.60
N VAL A 227 3.62 25.63 -6.63
CA VAL A 227 3.68 25.10 -5.26
C VAL A 227 2.30 25.09 -4.61
N VAL A 228 2.08 24.10 -3.75
CA VAL A 228 0.84 23.96 -2.98
C VAL A 228 1.12 24.19 -1.50
N ARG A 229 0.07 24.46 -0.72
CA ARG A 229 0.17 24.65 0.73
C ARG A 229 0.74 23.43 1.45
N GLY A 230 0.41 22.24 0.95
CA GLY A 230 0.81 20.95 1.50
C GLY A 230 -0.09 19.84 0.97
N LEU A 231 0.11 18.64 1.46
CA LEU A 231 -0.69 17.47 1.13
C LEU A 231 -1.87 17.32 2.11
N LEU A 232 -2.95 16.74 1.61
CA LEU A 232 -4.03 16.20 2.42
C LEU A 232 -3.87 14.69 2.42
N ALA A 233 -3.51 14.08 3.54
CA ALA A 233 -3.27 12.64 3.56
C ALA A 233 -3.83 11.95 4.80
N ALA A 234 -4.25 10.70 4.62
CA ALA A 234 -4.69 9.80 5.69
C ALA A 234 -3.69 8.65 5.79
N ALA A 235 -3.16 8.43 6.99
CA ALA A 235 -2.10 7.46 7.24
C ALA A 235 -2.61 6.30 8.12
N PHE A 236 -2.38 5.07 7.67
CA PHE A 236 -2.86 3.84 8.29
C PHE A 236 -1.69 2.89 8.53
N THR A 237 -1.37 2.59 9.79
CA THR A 237 -0.28 1.68 10.15
C THR A 237 -0.81 0.27 10.37
N HIS A 238 -0.19 -0.68 9.69
CA HIS A 238 -0.54 -2.09 9.67
C HIS A 238 0.59 -2.90 10.31
N ARG A 239 0.24 -4.06 10.88
CA ARG A 239 1.13 -4.89 11.70
C ARG A 239 1.58 -6.18 11.01
N ASP A 240 0.76 -6.69 10.10
CA ASP A 240 0.98 -7.98 9.47
C ASP A 240 0.76 -7.95 7.97
N SER A 241 1.36 -8.93 7.31
CA SER A 241 1.14 -9.16 5.89
C SER A 241 -0.22 -9.85 5.69
N ARG A 242 -0.67 -9.95 4.44
CA ARG A 242 -1.83 -10.78 4.10
C ARG A 242 -1.70 -12.25 4.53
N ALA A 243 -0.47 -12.73 4.72
CA ALA A 243 -0.15 -14.08 5.17
C ALA A 243 -0.16 -14.22 6.71
N GLY A 244 -0.29 -13.11 7.45
CA GLY A 244 -0.22 -13.05 8.91
C GLY A 244 1.20 -12.93 9.46
N ASP A 245 2.20 -12.71 8.60
CA ASP A 245 3.60 -12.56 9.00
C ASP A 245 3.88 -11.15 9.54
N PRO A 246 4.88 -10.97 10.42
CA PRO A 246 5.32 -9.65 10.86
C PRO A 246 5.61 -8.71 9.68
N ASP A 247 4.86 -7.62 9.57
CA ASP A 247 5.03 -6.63 8.50
C ASP A 247 4.55 -5.26 8.98
N LEU A 248 5.40 -4.56 9.75
CA LEU A 248 5.10 -3.18 10.14
C LEU A 248 5.14 -2.31 8.88
N HIS A 249 4.03 -1.68 8.49
CA HIS A 249 4.03 -0.76 7.36
C HIS A 249 2.97 0.32 7.50
N THR A 250 3.12 1.43 6.78
CA THR A 250 2.13 2.51 6.77
C THR A 250 1.69 2.82 5.36
N HIS A 251 0.38 2.79 5.13
CA HIS A 251 -0.25 3.34 3.94
C HIS A 251 -0.57 4.82 4.17
N VAL A 252 0.03 5.71 3.39
CA VAL A 252 -0.29 7.14 3.39
C VAL A 252 -1.07 7.47 2.12
N ALA A 253 -2.40 7.48 2.24
CA ALA A 253 -3.29 7.87 1.16
C ALA A 253 -3.27 9.39 1.01
N VAL A 254 -2.60 9.87 -0.02
CA VAL A 254 -2.49 11.29 -0.40
C VAL A 254 -3.63 11.65 -1.35
N SER A 255 -4.42 12.65 -1.00
CA SER A 255 -5.49 13.16 -1.86
C SER A 255 -4.91 13.77 -3.13
N ASN A 256 -5.60 13.56 -4.25
CA ASN A 256 -5.32 14.30 -5.47
C ASN A 256 -5.81 15.75 -5.38
N LYS A 257 -6.51 16.15 -4.33
CA LYS A 257 -6.93 17.55 -4.09
C LYS A 257 -5.88 18.29 -3.29
N VAL A 258 -5.36 19.37 -3.88
CA VAL A 258 -4.36 20.24 -3.25
C VAL A 258 -4.76 21.70 -3.41
N GLN A 259 -4.41 22.51 -2.40
CA GLN A 259 -4.71 23.93 -2.35
C GLN A 259 -3.45 24.73 -2.67
N THR A 260 -3.52 25.69 -3.59
CA THR A 260 -2.45 26.68 -3.82
C THR A 260 -2.47 27.74 -2.73
N HIS A 261 -1.38 28.51 -2.56
CA HIS A 261 -1.30 29.56 -1.52
C HIS A 261 -2.35 30.68 -1.67
N ASP A 262 -2.90 30.88 -2.88
CA ASP A 262 -4.01 31.79 -3.15
C ASP A 262 -5.40 31.19 -2.82
N GLY A 263 -5.45 30.00 -2.19
CA GLY A 263 -6.67 29.37 -1.70
C GLY A 263 -7.42 28.52 -2.73
N ARG A 264 -6.96 28.47 -3.98
CA ARG A 264 -7.63 27.72 -5.05
C ARG A 264 -7.30 26.23 -5.00
N TRP A 265 -8.24 25.40 -5.44
CA TRP A 265 -8.13 23.95 -5.40
C TRP A 265 -7.87 23.35 -6.78
N PHE A 266 -6.88 22.47 -6.85
CA PHE A 266 -6.44 21.81 -8.07
C PHE A 266 -6.09 20.33 -7.84
N ALA A 267 -5.69 19.66 -8.93
CA ALA A 267 -5.18 18.30 -8.90
C ALA A 267 -3.66 18.28 -8.61
N LEU A 268 -3.19 17.31 -7.84
CA LEU A 268 -1.75 17.08 -7.62
C LEU A 268 -1.08 16.59 -8.91
N ASP A 269 0.12 17.11 -9.22
CA ASP A 269 0.93 16.63 -10.35
C ASP A 269 1.63 15.32 -10.00
N GLY A 270 0.93 14.20 -10.18
CA GLY A 270 1.46 12.87 -9.86
C GLY A 270 2.73 12.49 -10.62
N ARG A 271 3.08 13.16 -11.73
CA ARG A 271 4.31 12.85 -12.47
C ARG A 271 5.56 13.13 -11.64
N VAL A 272 5.57 14.24 -10.91
CA VAL A 272 6.68 14.61 -10.04
C VAL A 272 6.75 13.64 -8.86
N LEU A 273 5.58 13.24 -8.32
CA LEU A 273 5.50 12.25 -7.24
C LEU A 273 6.10 10.89 -7.67
N TYR A 274 5.74 10.38 -8.85
CA TYR A 274 6.32 9.13 -9.37
C TYR A 274 7.82 9.26 -9.65
N ALA A 275 8.27 10.40 -10.20
CA ALA A 275 9.69 10.65 -10.43
C ALA A 275 10.51 10.69 -9.13
N ALA A 276 9.90 11.14 -8.02
CA ALA A 276 10.53 11.22 -6.71
C ALA A 276 10.47 9.92 -5.90
N ALA A 277 9.82 8.85 -6.39
CA ALA A 277 9.54 7.65 -5.60
C ALA A 277 10.81 6.99 -5.02
N VAL A 278 11.88 6.89 -5.81
CA VAL A 278 13.16 6.33 -5.35
C VAL A 278 13.77 7.22 -4.27
N THR A 279 13.86 8.53 -4.51
CA THR A 279 14.41 9.49 -3.54
C THR A 279 13.65 9.48 -2.22
N ALA A 280 12.31 9.42 -2.27
CA ALA A 280 11.47 9.31 -1.08
C ALA A 280 11.73 7.99 -0.33
N SER A 281 11.87 6.88 -1.05
CA SER A 281 12.22 5.58 -0.46
C SER A 281 13.57 5.62 0.25
N GLU A 282 14.59 6.25 -0.35
CA GLU A 282 15.93 6.38 0.23
C GLU A 282 15.94 7.31 1.45
N ARG A 283 15.19 8.43 1.41
CA ARG A 283 15.03 9.33 2.55
C ARG A 283 14.38 8.59 3.73
N TYR A 284 13.28 7.87 3.48
CA TYR A 284 12.61 7.08 4.50
C TYR A 284 13.55 6.02 5.11
N ASN A 285 14.24 5.23 4.28
CA ASN A 285 15.16 4.19 4.76
C ASN A 285 16.28 4.79 5.62
N THR A 286 16.91 5.87 5.13
CA THR A 286 18.03 6.54 5.82
C THR A 286 17.58 7.13 7.15
N ARG A 287 16.42 7.80 7.17
CA ARG A 287 15.89 8.39 8.40
C ARG A 287 15.52 7.31 9.41
N LEU A 288 14.90 6.22 8.96
CA LEU A 288 14.55 5.11 9.84
C LEU A 288 15.79 4.44 10.45
N GLU A 289 16.85 4.20 9.66
CA GLU A 289 18.12 3.70 10.20
C GLU A 289 18.67 4.64 11.27
N ALA A 290 18.70 5.95 11.00
CA ALA A 290 19.20 6.95 11.95
C ALA A 290 18.40 6.99 13.26
N GLU A 291 17.07 6.97 13.18
CA GLU A 291 16.18 6.94 14.35
C GLU A 291 16.37 5.68 15.19
N LEU A 292 16.53 4.52 14.55
CA LEU A 292 16.73 3.25 15.26
C LEU A 292 18.12 3.18 15.90
N VAL A 293 19.16 3.69 15.23
CA VAL A 293 20.50 3.81 15.80
C VAL A 293 20.47 4.70 17.04
N ASP A 294 19.82 5.86 16.97
CA ASP A 294 19.75 6.83 18.07
C ASP A 294 18.96 6.29 19.28
N ARG A 295 17.79 5.69 19.03
CA ARG A 295 16.90 5.20 20.09
C ARG A 295 17.37 3.89 20.72
N LEU A 296 17.88 2.96 19.91
CA LEU A 296 18.08 1.56 20.29
C LEU A 296 19.52 1.07 20.13
N GLY A 297 20.42 1.85 19.54
CA GLY A 297 21.83 1.48 19.34
C GLY A 297 22.07 0.42 18.25
N VAL A 298 21.01 -0.05 17.57
CA VAL A 298 21.11 -1.11 16.55
C VAL A 298 22.09 -0.74 15.44
N ARG A 299 22.68 -1.74 14.80
CA ARG A 299 23.60 -1.56 13.67
C ARG A 299 22.99 -2.10 12.40
N PHE A 300 23.32 -1.48 11.26
CA PHE A 300 22.88 -1.92 9.95
C PHE A 300 24.06 -2.32 9.08
N ALA A 301 23.97 -3.49 8.44
CA ALA A 301 24.94 -3.98 7.48
C ALA A 301 24.26 -4.35 6.16
N ALA A 302 24.98 -4.15 5.05
CA ALA A 302 24.53 -4.60 3.74
C ALA A 302 24.47 -6.14 3.72
N ARG A 303 23.31 -6.70 3.38
CA ARG A 303 23.18 -8.10 2.99
C ARG A 303 23.26 -8.20 1.47
N GLY A 304 23.93 -9.24 0.98
CA GLY A 304 24.35 -9.39 -0.40
C GLY A 304 23.28 -9.02 -1.42
N ALA A 305 23.68 -8.29 -2.45
CA ALA A 305 22.83 -8.02 -3.60
C ALA A 305 23.07 -9.10 -4.66
N PRO A 306 22.01 -9.59 -5.35
CA PRO A 306 22.20 -10.19 -6.67
C PRO A 306 22.90 -9.21 -7.60
N ASP A 307 23.72 -9.70 -8.53
CA ASP A 307 24.50 -8.88 -9.45
C ASP A 307 23.66 -7.74 -10.08
N GLY A 308 24.15 -6.51 -9.92
CA GLY A 308 23.55 -5.30 -10.47
C GLY A 308 22.45 -4.62 -9.63
N LYS A 309 22.07 -5.15 -8.46
CA LYS A 309 21.14 -4.48 -7.53
C LYS A 309 21.85 -3.80 -6.37
N ARG A 310 21.24 -2.76 -5.80
CA ARG A 310 21.75 -2.11 -4.59
C ARG A 310 21.53 -3.05 -3.39
N ALA A 311 22.54 -3.20 -2.55
CA ALA A 311 22.46 -4.05 -1.36
C ALA A 311 21.44 -3.49 -0.36
N ILE A 312 20.63 -4.39 0.21
CA ILE A 312 19.65 -4.04 1.24
C ILE A 312 20.37 -4.05 2.58
N ARG A 313 20.21 -2.99 3.37
CA ARG A 313 20.81 -2.86 4.70
C ARG A 313 19.85 -3.37 5.76
N GLU A 314 20.30 -4.28 6.59
CA GLU A 314 19.49 -4.99 7.58
C GLU A 314 20.14 -4.93 8.96
N ILE A 315 19.32 -5.05 10.01
CA ILE A 315 19.81 -5.02 11.40
C ILE A 315 20.77 -6.19 11.64
N VAL A 316 21.97 -5.88 12.12
CA VAL A 316 22.97 -6.85 12.59
C VAL A 316 22.44 -7.54 13.84
N GLY A 317 22.61 -8.86 13.92
CA GLY A 317 22.09 -9.68 15.03
C GLY A 317 20.72 -10.30 14.75
N VAL A 318 19.88 -9.69 13.90
CA VAL A 318 18.59 -10.28 13.52
C VAL A 318 18.78 -11.48 12.60
N ASN A 319 18.33 -12.65 13.05
CA ASN A 319 18.56 -13.93 12.38
C ASN A 319 17.92 -13.95 10.97
N ASP A 320 18.74 -14.27 9.97
CA ASP A 320 18.34 -14.31 8.56
C ASP A 320 17.32 -15.41 8.24
N LEU A 321 17.31 -16.52 9.00
CA LEU A 321 16.32 -17.58 8.84
C LEU A 321 14.90 -17.07 9.09
N LEU A 322 14.70 -16.23 10.10
CA LEU A 322 13.40 -15.63 10.39
C LEU A 322 12.97 -14.66 9.28
N ASN A 323 13.91 -13.85 8.79
CA ASN A 323 13.63 -12.92 7.70
C ASN A 323 13.21 -13.65 6.43
N ARG A 324 13.91 -14.74 6.08
CA ARG A 324 13.56 -15.59 4.94
C ARG A 324 12.22 -16.27 5.14
N HIS A 325 11.98 -16.89 6.29
CA HIS A 325 10.74 -17.60 6.60
C HIS A 325 9.50 -16.70 6.50
N TRP A 326 9.53 -15.54 7.15
CA TRP A 326 8.42 -14.57 7.10
C TRP A 326 8.35 -13.76 5.81
N SER A 327 9.29 -13.94 4.89
CA SER A 327 9.22 -13.36 3.54
C SER A 327 8.82 -14.41 2.50
N SER A 328 9.16 -15.68 2.70
CA SER A 328 8.87 -16.76 1.76
C SER A 328 7.39 -17.08 1.68
N ARG A 329 6.65 -17.03 2.80
CA ARG A 329 5.19 -17.25 2.79
C ARG A 329 4.44 -16.30 1.85
N ARG A 330 4.88 -15.04 1.79
CA ARG A 330 4.36 -14.08 0.81
C ARG A 330 4.75 -14.48 -0.62
N CYS A 331 6.00 -14.85 -0.84
CA CYS A 331 6.46 -15.33 -2.14
C CYS A 331 5.68 -16.58 -2.60
N ASP A 332 5.34 -17.49 -1.70
CA ASP A 332 4.58 -18.71 -1.99
C ASP A 332 3.14 -18.37 -2.41
N ILE A 333 2.50 -17.41 -1.72
CA ILE A 333 1.17 -16.90 -2.11
C ILE A 333 1.23 -16.23 -3.48
N GLU A 334 2.22 -15.36 -3.72
CA GLU A 334 2.40 -14.66 -4.99
C GLU A 334 2.71 -15.65 -6.14
N ALA A 335 3.54 -16.65 -5.88
CA ALA A 335 3.84 -17.74 -6.81
C ALA A 335 2.58 -18.54 -7.14
N ARG A 336 1.81 -18.94 -6.11
CA ARG A 336 0.55 -19.65 -6.31
C ARG A 336 -0.47 -18.82 -7.08
N GLN A 337 -0.56 -17.52 -6.79
CA GLN A 337 -1.39 -16.60 -7.55
C GLN A 337 -0.97 -16.53 -9.03
N SER A 338 0.33 -16.55 -9.31
CA SER A 338 0.87 -16.59 -10.67
C SER A 338 0.53 -17.90 -11.40
N GLU A 339 0.61 -19.04 -10.71
CA GLU A 339 0.17 -20.34 -11.24
C GLU A 339 -1.32 -20.34 -11.57
N LEU A 340 -2.16 -19.85 -10.65
CA LEU A 340 -3.60 -19.73 -10.86
C LEU A 340 -3.94 -18.79 -12.03
N ALA A 341 -3.22 -17.68 -12.17
CA ALA A 341 -3.36 -16.77 -13.30
C ALA A 341 -2.94 -17.44 -14.63
N THR A 342 -1.89 -18.26 -14.61
CA THR A 342 -1.44 -19.04 -15.77
C THR A 342 -2.48 -20.10 -16.15
N GLY A 343 -3.01 -20.84 -15.17
CA GLY A 343 -4.08 -21.82 -15.40
C GLY A 343 -5.39 -21.17 -15.88
N PHE A 344 -5.72 -19.97 -15.39
CA PHE A 344 -6.82 -19.16 -15.91
C PHE A 344 -6.60 -18.81 -17.39
N GLN A 345 -5.38 -18.39 -17.74
CA GLN A 345 -5.03 -18.06 -19.12
C GLN A 345 -5.15 -19.26 -20.06
N SER A 346 -4.69 -20.44 -19.64
CA SER A 346 -4.83 -21.66 -20.43
C SER A 346 -6.30 -22.04 -20.67
N ARG A 347 -7.16 -21.90 -19.66
CA ARG A 347 -8.59 -22.28 -19.76
C ARG A 347 -9.43 -21.28 -20.55
N HIS A 348 -9.21 -19.99 -20.37
CA HIS A 348 -10.05 -18.95 -20.99
C HIS A 348 -9.40 -18.30 -22.23
N GLY A 349 -8.15 -18.64 -22.53
CA GLY A 349 -7.40 -18.07 -23.65
C GLY A 349 -7.13 -16.57 -23.48
N ARG A 350 -7.04 -16.09 -22.23
CA ARG A 350 -6.75 -14.69 -21.85
C ARG A 350 -6.28 -14.61 -20.39
N PRO A 351 -5.44 -13.65 -19.99
CA PRO A 351 -5.16 -13.40 -18.57
C PRO A 351 -6.42 -12.91 -17.81
N PRO A 352 -6.43 -13.03 -16.47
CA PRO A 352 -7.55 -12.60 -15.63
C PRO A 352 -7.74 -11.08 -15.62
N THR A 353 -9.00 -10.63 -15.53
CA THR A 353 -9.35 -9.22 -15.28
C THR A 353 -9.06 -8.82 -13.83
N ALA A 354 -9.07 -7.52 -13.48
CA ALA A 354 -8.77 -7.07 -12.11
C ALA A 354 -9.66 -7.73 -11.04
N VAL A 355 -10.96 -7.88 -11.30
CA VAL A 355 -11.89 -8.54 -10.37
C VAL A 355 -11.58 -10.04 -10.25
N GLU A 356 -11.28 -10.71 -11.36
CA GLU A 356 -10.89 -12.12 -11.37
C GLU A 356 -9.54 -12.32 -10.68
N ALA A 357 -8.58 -11.41 -10.87
CA ALA A 357 -7.28 -11.44 -10.20
C ALA A 357 -7.43 -11.33 -8.67
N VAL A 358 -8.37 -10.53 -8.16
CA VAL A 358 -8.69 -10.49 -6.73
C VAL A 358 -9.24 -11.84 -6.25
N THR A 359 -10.13 -12.47 -7.01
CA THR A 359 -10.64 -13.82 -6.69
C THR A 359 -9.51 -14.87 -6.70
N LEU A 360 -8.62 -14.83 -7.70
CA LEU A 360 -7.47 -15.74 -7.77
C LEU A 360 -6.47 -15.48 -6.64
N ALA A 361 -6.26 -14.22 -6.23
CA ALA A 361 -5.44 -13.91 -5.06
C ALA A 361 -6.06 -14.43 -3.76
N GLN A 362 -7.39 -14.33 -3.62
CA GLN A 362 -8.11 -14.92 -2.48
C GLN A 362 -7.98 -16.44 -2.48
N GLN A 363 -8.12 -17.09 -3.64
CA GLN A 363 -7.93 -18.53 -3.79
C GLN A 363 -6.50 -18.94 -3.46
N ALA A 364 -5.48 -18.28 -4.02
CA ALA A 364 -4.08 -18.53 -3.72
C ALA A 364 -3.83 -18.44 -2.21
N THR A 365 -4.32 -17.36 -1.58
CA THR A 365 -4.25 -17.18 -0.14
C THR A 365 -4.89 -18.35 0.60
N LEU A 366 -6.07 -18.84 0.19
CA LEU A 366 -6.75 -19.97 0.86
C LEU A 366 -6.02 -21.31 0.68
N GLU A 367 -5.49 -21.55 -0.51
CA GLU A 367 -4.80 -22.81 -0.86
C GLU A 367 -3.43 -22.93 -0.21
N THR A 368 -2.74 -21.82 0.04
CA THR A 368 -1.45 -21.79 0.73
C THR A 368 -1.58 -21.55 2.24
N ARG A 369 -2.80 -21.48 2.79
CA ARG A 369 -3.00 -21.16 4.21
C ARG A 369 -3.09 -22.39 5.10
N ASP A 370 -2.30 -22.40 6.16
CA ASP A 370 -2.64 -23.09 7.41
C ASP A 370 -3.66 -22.27 8.21
N ALA A 371 -4.88 -22.82 8.43
CA ALA A 371 -6.02 -22.35 9.24
C ALA A 371 -6.30 -20.82 9.37
N ARG A 372 -7.55 -20.40 9.17
CA ARG A 372 -7.93 -18.96 9.19
C ARG A 372 -7.53 -18.32 10.51
N HIS A 373 -6.77 -17.23 10.43
CA HIS A 373 -6.54 -16.38 11.58
C HIS A 373 -7.69 -15.36 11.57
N GLU A 374 -8.62 -15.46 12.53
CA GLU A 374 -9.54 -14.36 12.84
C GLU A 374 -8.75 -13.10 13.23
N PRO A 375 -9.35 -11.89 13.23
CA PRO A 375 -8.70 -10.72 13.80
C PRO A 375 -8.21 -11.03 15.23
N ARG A 376 -6.90 -10.91 15.45
CA ARG A 376 -6.24 -11.22 16.73
C ARG A 376 -5.87 -9.92 17.44
N SER A 377 -5.88 -9.96 18.76
CA SER A 377 -5.24 -8.89 19.54
C SER A 377 -3.74 -8.86 19.27
N GLN A 378 -3.13 -7.70 19.47
CA GLN A 378 -1.68 -7.52 19.31
C GLN A 378 -0.88 -8.51 20.16
N ALA A 379 -1.34 -8.71 21.41
CA ALA A 379 -0.69 -9.63 22.34
C ALA A 379 -0.72 -11.07 21.83
N VAL A 380 -1.84 -11.50 21.24
CA VAL A 380 -1.96 -12.84 20.65
C VAL A 380 -1.06 -12.96 19.41
N GLN A 381 -1.07 -11.97 18.50
CA GLN A 381 -0.18 -11.96 17.32
C GLN A 381 1.29 -12.10 17.72
N ARG A 382 1.75 -11.29 18.67
CA ARG A 382 3.14 -11.32 19.15
C ARG A 382 3.51 -12.64 19.82
N SER A 383 2.62 -13.20 20.65
CA SER A 383 2.83 -14.51 21.26
C SER A 383 3.01 -15.61 20.22
N LEU A 384 2.26 -15.56 19.11
CA LEU A 384 2.36 -16.55 18.04
C LEU A 384 3.62 -16.40 17.22
N TRP A 385 3.99 -15.17 16.84
CA TRP A 385 5.26 -14.92 16.16
C TRP A 385 6.44 -15.35 17.02
N ARG A 386 6.36 -15.14 18.34
CA ARG A 386 7.39 -15.63 19.27
C ARG A 386 7.45 -17.15 19.32
N GLN A 387 6.31 -17.85 19.38
CA GLN A 387 6.28 -19.31 19.31
C GLN A 387 6.83 -19.86 17.99
N GLU A 388 6.51 -19.21 16.87
CA GLU A 388 7.04 -19.56 15.55
C GLU A 388 8.56 -19.35 15.50
N ALA A 389 9.04 -18.22 16.01
CA ALA A 389 10.46 -17.92 16.10
C ALA A 389 11.21 -18.90 17.00
N ALA A 390 10.66 -19.25 18.17
CA ALA A 390 11.25 -20.23 19.08
C ALA A 390 11.31 -21.62 18.45
N LYS A 391 10.31 -22.02 17.66
CA LYS A 391 10.36 -23.29 16.90
C LYS A 391 11.44 -23.26 15.82
N LEU A 392 11.60 -22.16 15.11
CA LEU A 392 12.57 -22.04 14.02
C LEU A 392 14.02 -21.93 14.53
N LEU A 393 14.23 -21.18 15.61
CA LEU A 393 15.56 -20.96 16.21
C LEU A 393 15.94 -22.04 17.23
N GLY A 394 14.98 -22.84 17.70
CA GLY A 394 15.19 -24.00 18.58
C GLY A 394 14.75 -23.79 20.03
N SER A 395 14.67 -22.55 20.52
CA SER A 395 14.07 -22.24 21.84
C SER A 395 13.75 -20.75 22.01
N ASP A 396 12.97 -20.41 23.06
CA ASP A 396 12.78 -19.01 23.47
C ASP A 396 14.10 -18.33 23.87
N ARG A 397 15.09 -19.07 24.39
CA ARG A 397 16.40 -18.52 24.77
C ARG A 397 17.20 -18.05 23.56
N GLU A 398 17.09 -18.76 22.43
CA GLU A 398 17.74 -18.35 21.18
C GLU A 398 17.07 -17.09 20.59
N VAL A 399 15.76 -16.95 20.77
CA VAL A 399 15.04 -15.72 20.41
C VAL A 399 15.52 -14.54 21.27
N ASP A 400 15.62 -14.73 22.58
CA ASP A 400 16.10 -13.68 23.50
C ASP A 400 17.57 -13.32 23.22
N PHE A 401 18.44 -14.31 22.99
CA PHE A 401 19.83 -14.07 22.60
C PHE A 401 19.93 -13.25 21.30
N MET A 402 19.12 -13.55 20.29
CA MET A 402 19.08 -12.77 19.05
C MET A 402 18.61 -11.32 19.30
N ILE A 403 17.61 -11.12 20.16
CA ILE A 403 17.14 -9.77 20.53
C ILE A 403 18.28 -9.02 21.25
N ASP A 404 18.93 -9.65 22.21
CA ASP A 404 20.03 -9.08 22.98
C ASP A 404 21.24 -8.75 22.10
N GLU A 405 21.60 -9.59 21.13
CA GLU A 405 22.65 -9.30 20.15
C GLU A 405 22.28 -8.09 19.27
N ALA A 406 21.03 -8.01 18.79
CA ALA A 406 20.58 -6.90 17.97
C ALA A 406 20.59 -5.55 18.72
N LEU A 407 20.24 -5.56 20.01
CA LEU A 407 20.16 -4.37 20.87
C LEU A 407 21.45 -4.07 21.65
N GLY A 408 22.35 -5.05 21.79
CA GLY A 408 23.55 -4.98 22.62
C GLY A 408 24.67 -4.13 22.04
N HIS A 409 24.48 -3.60 20.83
CA HIS A 409 25.44 -2.73 20.19
C HIS A 409 25.32 -1.30 20.75
N ARG A 410 26.39 -0.80 21.39
CA ARG A 410 26.59 0.64 21.57
C ARG A 410 27.51 1.15 20.48
N THR A 411 26.95 1.77 19.44
CA THR A 411 27.78 2.45 18.44
C THR A 411 28.10 3.85 18.98
N PRO A 412 29.36 4.20 19.23
CA PRO A 412 29.71 5.58 19.55
C PRO A 412 29.34 6.47 18.37
N ALA A 413 28.74 7.63 18.64
CA ALA A 413 28.45 8.62 17.61
C ALA A 413 29.76 8.98 16.89
N LEU A 414 29.84 8.68 15.59
CA LEU A 414 30.96 9.11 14.77
C LEU A 414 30.71 10.60 14.45
N PRO A 415 31.60 11.52 14.86
CA PRO A 415 31.44 12.93 14.53
C PRO A 415 31.53 13.10 13.00
N ALA A 416 30.64 13.91 12.43
CA ALA A 416 30.75 14.33 11.04
C ALA A 416 31.99 15.21 10.89
N THR A 417 33.09 14.63 10.41
CA THR A 417 34.33 15.37 10.15
C THR A 417 34.27 16.07 8.79
N SER A 418 35.08 17.12 8.62
CA SER A 418 35.24 17.78 7.32
C SER A 418 35.67 16.79 6.23
N ASP A 419 36.55 15.85 6.57
CA ASP A 419 37.03 14.82 5.66
C ASP A 419 35.91 13.87 5.24
N TRP A 420 35.06 13.45 6.19
CA TRP A 420 33.90 12.62 5.88
C TRP A 420 32.91 13.36 4.97
N MET A 421 32.60 14.63 5.26
CA MET A 421 31.73 15.44 4.41
C MET A 421 32.29 15.58 2.99
N THR A 422 33.61 15.79 2.86
CA THR A 422 34.29 15.91 1.57
C THR A 422 34.25 14.59 0.79
N ALA A 423 34.52 13.47 1.45
CA ALA A 423 34.46 12.14 0.83
C ALA A 423 33.02 11.76 0.38
N CYS A 424 32.02 12.09 1.19
CA CYS A 424 30.62 11.92 0.82
C CYS A 424 30.24 12.81 -0.36
N ALA A 425 30.64 14.07 -0.36
CA ALA A 425 30.38 14.98 -1.48
C ALA A 425 31.01 14.48 -2.78
N ALA A 426 32.27 14.02 -2.74
CA ALA A 426 32.94 13.43 -3.90
C ALA A 426 32.21 12.19 -4.43
N THR A 427 31.75 11.31 -3.54
CA THR A 427 30.94 10.14 -3.93
C THR A 427 29.64 10.56 -4.63
N VAL A 428 28.92 11.53 -4.05
CA VAL A 428 27.67 12.03 -4.63
C VAL A 428 27.90 12.66 -6.00
N ILE A 429 28.96 13.47 -6.16
CA ILE A 429 29.32 14.08 -7.43
C ILE A 429 29.64 13.01 -8.47
N GLY A 430 30.48 12.01 -8.14
CA GLY A 430 30.83 10.93 -9.06
C GLY A 430 29.61 10.17 -9.57
N VAL A 431 28.67 9.84 -8.69
CA VAL A 431 27.40 9.18 -9.09
C VAL A 431 26.56 10.07 -10.00
N LEU A 432 26.50 11.38 -9.75
CA LEU A 432 25.76 12.32 -10.61
C LEU A 432 26.42 12.50 -11.98
N GLU A 433 27.75 12.39 -12.07
CA GLU A 433 28.50 12.46 -13.31
C GLU A 433 28.32 11.20 -14.17
N GLU A 434 28.26 10.01 -13.56
CA GLU A 434 28.00 8.74 -14.26
C GLU A 434 26.59 8.63 -14.86
N HIS A 435 25.63 9.42 -14.33
CA HIS A 435 24.23 9.41 -14.75
C HIS A 435 23.81 10.66 -15.55
N ARG A 436 24.75 11.53 -15.91
CA ARG A 436 24.57 12.62 -16.88
C ARG A 436 24.81 12.13 -18.30
#